data_AF-A0A2J8RK49-F1
#
_entry.id   AF-A0A2J8RK49-F1
#
_cell.length_a   1.000
_cell.length_b   1.000
_cell.length_c   1.000
_cell.angle_alpha   90.00
_cell.angle_beta   90.00
_cell.angle_gamma   90.00
#
_symmetry.space_group_name_H-M   'P 1'
#
loop_
_entity.id
_entity.type
_entity.pdbx_description
1 polymer ?
#
loop_
_entity_poly.entity_id
_entity_poly.type
_entity_poly.pdbx_seq_one_letter_code
_entity_poly.pdbx_strand_id
1 'polypeptide(L)'
;MPALGWAVAAILMLQMAMAEPSPGTLHRKAGVFSDLSNQELKAVHSFLWSKKELRLQPSRTTTMAKNTVFLIEMLLPKKYHVLRFLDKGESHPVREARAVIFFGDQEHPNVTEFAVGPLPGPCYMRALSPRPGHQFSWASRPISTAEYALLYHTLQEATKPLHQFFLNTTGFSFQDCHDRCLTFTDVAPRGVASGQRRSWLIIQRYVEGYFLHPTGLELLVDHGSTDARHWAVEQVWYNGKFYGSPEELAQKYADGEVDVVVLEDPLPGGKGHESTEEPPLFSSHKPRGDFPSPIHVSSPRLVQPHGPRFRLEGNAVLYGGWSFAFRLRSSSGLQVL
;
A
#
# COMPACT_ATOMS: atom_id res chain seq x y z
N MET A 1 -50.62 -67.70 34.40
CA MET A 1 -49.23 -67.33 34.75
C MET A 1 -48.28 -68.09 33.83
N PRO A 2 -47.15 -67.51 33.40
CA PRO A 2 -46.93 -66.10 33.05
C PRO A 2 -47.64 -65.84 31.68
N ALA A 3 -47.23 -65.05 30.69
CA ALA A 3 -46.18 -64.02 30.53
C ALA A 3 -46.71 -62.86 29.63
N LEU A 4 -45.82 -61.99 29.16
CA LEU A 4 -46.09 -60.86 28.24
C LEU A 4 -44.89 -60.69 27.29
N GLY A 5 -45.10 -60.14 26.07
CA GLY A 5 -44.01 -59.77 25.13
C GLY A 5 -44.47 -59.80 23.66
N TRP A 6 -45.22 -58.82 23.15
CA TRP A 6 -44.75 -57.52 22.62
C TRP A 6 -43.65 -57.65 21.54
N ALA A 7 -44.01 -57.23 20.33
CA ALA A 7 -43.13 -57.12 19.18
C ALA A 7 -42.39 -55.78 19.15
N VAL A 8 -41.16 -55.76 18.59
CA VAL A 8 -40.51 -54.52 18.10
C VAL A 8 -39.76 -54.84 16.81
N ALA A 9 -39.93 -54.00 15.79
CA ALA A 9 -39.22 -54.10 14.52
C ALA A 9 -37.83 -53.45 14.59
N ALA A 10 -36.86 -54.00 13.85
CA ALA A 10 -35.53 -53.42 13.70
C ALA A 10 -35.34 -52.83 12.29
N ILE A 11 -35.72 -51.56 12.12
CA ILE A 11 -35.26 -50.74 10.99
C ILE A 11 -33.99 -50.02 11.46
N LEU A 12 -32.81 -50.50 11.07
CA LEU A 12 -31.57 -49.78 11.32
C LEU A 12 -31.25 -48.84 10.15
N MET A 13 -31.45 -47.55 10.40
CA MET A 13 -31.11 -46.46 9.49
C MET A 13 -29.59 -46.40 9.29
N LEU A 14 -29.15 -46.32 8.04
CA LEU A 14 -27.74 -46.13 7.70
C LEU A 14 -27.34 -44.68 8.02
N GLN A 15 -26.84 -44.41 9.23
CA GLN A 15 -26.24 -43.12 9.55
C GLN A 15 -24.93 -42.96 8.79
N MET A 16 -24.94 -42.17 7.72
CA MET A 16 -23.72 -41.61 7.16
C MET A 16 -23.16 -40.58 8.13
N ALA A 17 -22.28 -41.03 9.03
CA ALA A 17 -21.40 -40.14 9.76
C ALA A 17 -20.54 -39.38 8.75
N MET A 18 -20.68 -38.06 8.69
CA MET A 18 -19.72 -37.23 7.97
C MET A 18 -18.39 -37.31 8.72
N ALA A 19 -17.45 -38.08 8.17
CA ALA A 19 -16.10 -38.19 8.71
C ALA A 19 -15.47 -36.79 8.73
N GLU A 20 -15.04 -36.31 9.90
CA GLU A 20 -14.27 -35.08 9.99
C GLU A 20 -13.04 -35.19 9.07
N PRO A 21 -12.80 -34.25 8.14
CA PRO A 21 -11.61 -34.27 7.29
C PRO A 21 -10.36 -34.28 8.17
N SER A 22 -9.44 -35.23 7.93
CA SER A 22 -8.20 -35.28 8.69
C SER A 22 -7.40 -33.98 8.54
N PRO A 23 -6.73 -33.46 9.59
CA PRO A 23 -6.16 -32.10 9.59
C PRO A 23 -5.29 -31.79 8.36
N GLY A 24 -4.35 -32.68 8.05
CA GLY A 24 -3.46 -32.54 6.89
C GLY A 24 -4.18 -32.55 5.53
N THR A 25 -5.40 -33.10 5.43
CA THR A 25 -6.22 -33.02 4.21
C THR A 25 -6.85 -31.63 4.06
N LEU A 26 -7.30 -31.03 5.16
CA LEU A 26 -7.88 -29.69 5.17
C LEU A 26 -6.83 -28.62 4.82
N HIS A 27 -5.67 -28.66 5.50
CA HIS A 27 -4.55 -27.75 5.21
C HIS A 27 -4.08 -27.85 3.75
N ARG A 28 -3.94 -29.09 3.23
CA ARG A 28 -3.57 -29.32 1.83
C ARG A 28 -4.59 -28.77 0.84
N LYS A 29 -5.89 -28.79 1.16
CA LYS A 29 -6.94 -28.18 0.33
C LYS A 29 -6.92 -26.65 0.40
N ALA A 30 -6.74 -26.05 1.57
CA ALA A 30 -6.65 -24.60 1.72
C ALA A 30 -5.42 -23.98 1.03
N GLY A 31 -4.33 -24.75 0.89
CA GLY A 31 -3.11 -24.33 0.19
C GLY A 31 -3.26 -23.92 -1.27
N VAL A 32 -4.36 -24.28 -1.95
CA VAL A 32 -4.69 -23.74 -3.30
C VAL A 32 -4.97 -22.24 -3.27
N PHE A 33 -5.38 -21.71 -2.11
CA PHE A 33 -5.74 -20.32 -1.88
C PHE A 33 -4.64 -19.50 -1.19
N SER A 34 -3.59 -20.13 -0.67
CA SER A 34 -2.55 -19.45 0.12
C SER A 34 -1.76 -18.45 -0.74
N ASP A 35 -1.36 -17.32 -0.15
CA ASP A 35 -0.43 -16.40 -0.81
C ASP A 35 0.97 -17.03 -0.99
N LEU A 36 1.83 -16.35 -1.74
CA LEU A 36 3.17 -16.85 -2.02
C LEU A 36 4.03 -16.81 -0.76
N SER A 37 4.72 -17.92 -0.48
CA SER A 37 5.76 -17.94 0.54
C SER A 37 6.96 -17.08 0.13
N ASN A 38 7.80 -16.70 1.10
CA ASN A 38 9.06 -15.98 0.85
C ASN A 38 9.98 -16.76 -0.13
N GLN A 39 9.97 -18.09 -0.08
CA GLN A 39 10.74 -18.93 -1.01
C GLN A 39 10.18 -18.85 -2.44
N GLU A 40 8.86 -18.91 -2.61
CA GLU A 40 8.20 -18.76 -3.91
C GLU A 40 8.38 -17.36 -4.50
N LEU A 41 8.25 -16.31 -3.68
CA LEU A 41 8.53 -14.92 -4.10
C LEU A 41 9.96 -14.78 -4.62
N LYS A 42 10.94 -15.34 -3.91
CA LYS A 42 12.35 -15.38 -4.33
C LYS A 42 12.55 -16.20 -5.61
N ALA A 43 11.90 -17.35 -5.75
CA ALA A 43 11.98 -18.17 -6.95
C ALA A 43 11.45 -17.43 -8.20
N VAL A 44 10.28 -16.79 -8.09
CA VAL A 44 9.70 -15.96 -9.17
C VAL A 44 10.60 -14.77 -9.50
N HIS A 45 11.09 -14.06 -8.48
CA HIS A 45 11.98 -12.92 -8.68
C HIS A 45 13.29 -13.34 -9.38
N SER A 46 13.96 -14.39 -8.90
CA SER A 46 15.19 -14.91 -9.53
C SER A 46 14.95 -15.41 -10.96
N PHE A 47 13.81 -16.06 -11.22
CA PHE A 47 13.43 -16.46 -12.57
C PHE A 47 13.29 -15.25 -13.50
N LEU A 48 12.59 -14.19 -13.09
CA LEU A 48 12.45 -12.97 -13.88
C LEU A 48 13.81 -12.29 -14.12
N TRP A 49 14.70 -12.24 -13.11
CA TRP A 49 16.05 -11.69 -13.24
C TRP A 49 17.02 -12.55 -14.07
N SER A 50 16.70 -13.83 -14.30
CA SER A 50 17.42 -14.67 -15.26
C SER A 50 17.15 -14.28 -16.72
N LYS A 51 15.97 -13.69 -17.01
CA LYS A 51 15.52 -13.25 -18.33
C LYS A 51 16.18 -11.92 -18.71
N LYS A 52 17.37 -11.99 -19.32
CA LYS A 52 18.19 -10.81 -19.66
C LYS A 52 17.49 -9.86 -20.63
N GLU A 53 16.62 -10.39 -21.49
CA GLU A 53 15.74 -9.64 -22.38
C GLU A 53 14.84 -8.63 -21.65
N LEU A 54 14.51 -8.85 -20.36
CA LEU A 54 13.67 -7.93 -19.58
C LEU A 54 14.43 -6.69 -19.08
N ARG A 55 15.78 -6.67 -19.13
CA ARG A 55 16.65 -5.56 -18.68
C ARG A 55 16.30 -5.02 -17.28
N LEU A 56 15.92 -5.91 -16.36
CA LEU A 56 15.41 -5.53 -15.03
C LEU A 56 16.46 -4.81 -14.18
N GLN A 57 16.01 -3.76 -13.50
CA GLN A 57 16.76 -2.98 -12.53
C GLN A 57 16.02 -2.97 -11.17
N PRO A 58 16.71 -2.66 -10.05
CA PRO A 58 16.08 -2.54 -8.74
C PRO A 58 14.98 -1.47 -8.68
N SER A 59 13.93 -1.73 -7.89
CA SER A 59 12.86 -0.77 -7.65
C SER A 59 13.35 0.54 -7.02
N ARG A 60 14.48 0.51 -6.30
CA ARG A 60 15.12 1.67 -5.65
C ARG A 60 15.95 2.58 -6.57
N THR A 61 16.34 2.16 -7.78
CA THR A 61 17.12 3.02 -8.70
C THR A 61 16.37 4.31 -9.01
N THR A 62 16.99 5.48 -8.83
CA THR A 62 16.35 6.80 -8.95
C THR A 62 16.24 7.28 -10.39
N THR A 63 15.48 6.55 -11.21
CA THR A 63 15.04 6.94 -12.55
C THR A 63 13.71 6.25 -12.88
N MET A 64 12.86 6.91 -13.68
CA MET A 64 11.65 6.29 -14.24
C MET A 64 11.92 5.57 -15.57
N ALA A 65 13.01 5.89 -16.26
CA ALA A 65 13.47 5.21 -17.48
C ALA A 65 14.18 3.88 -17.16
N LYS A 66 13.46 2.94 -16.52
CA LYS A 66 13.97 1.61 -16.14
C LYS A 66 12.88 0.55 -16.26
N ASN A 67 13.29 -0.70 -16.46
CA ASN A 67 12.41 -1.84 -16.31
C ASN A 67 12.49 -2.37 -14.87
N THR A 68 11.37 -2.56 -14.18
CA THR A 68 11.38 -3.05 -12.79
C THR A 68 10.15 -3.92 -12.49
N VAL A 69 10.35 -4.96 -11.68
CA VAL A 69 9.24 -5.73 -11.11
C VAL A 69 8.61 -4.89 -10.00
N PHE A 70 7.33 -4.52 -10.16
CA PHE A 70 6.60 -3.70 -9.20
C PHE A 70 5.88 -4.55 -8.15
N LEU A 71 5.27 -5.66 -8.57
CA LEU A 71 4.48 -6.54 -7.71
C LEU A 71 4.69 -8.00 -8.11
N ILE A 72 4.77 -8.88 -7.11
CA ILE A 72 4.61 -10.33 -7.26
C ILE A 72 3.57 -10.78 -6.21
N GLU A 73 2.47 -11.39 -6.65
CA GLU A 73 1.43 -11.96 -5.77
C GLU A 73 0.92 -13.32 -6.30
N MET A 74 0.25 -14.14 -5.49
CA MET A 74 -0.30 -15.42 -5.98
C MET A 74 -1.46 -15.18 -6.95
N LEU A 75 -1.35 -15.74 -8.15
CA LEU A 75 -2.41 -15.73 -9.18
C LEU A 75 -3.36 -16.88 -8.91
N LEU A 76 -4.61 -16.56 -8.54
CA LEU A 76 -5.57 -17.59 -8.16
C LEU A 76 -5.97 -18.45 -9.36
N PRO A 77 -5.95 -19.80 -9.27
CA PRO A 77 -6.38 -20.67 -10.36
C PRO A 77 -7.86 -20.45 -10.74
N LYS A 78 -8.22 -20.79 -11.98
CA LYS A 78 -9.63 -20.67 -12.44
C LYS A 78 -10.56 -21.49 -11.53
N LYS A 79 -11.66 -20.88 -11.06
CA LYS A 79 -12.65 -21.47 -10.15
C LYS A 79 -13.05 -22.91 -10.50
N TYR A 80 -13.23 -23.20 -11.79
CA TYR A 80 -13.56 -24.55 -12.28
C TYR A 80 -12.54 -25.62 -11.87
N HIS A 81 -11.23 -25.36 -11.99
CA HIS A 81 -10.20 -26.32 -11.56
C HIS A 81 -10.13 -26.43 -10.04
N VAL A 82 -10.34 -25.33 -9.32
CA VAL A 82 -10.37 -25.32 -7.84
C VAL A 82 -11.51 -26.18 -7.31
N LEU A 83 -12.74 -26.00 -7.82
CA LEU A 83 -13.90 -26.83 -7.41
C LEU A 83 -13.68 -28.32 -7.71
N ARG A 84 -13.08 -28.66 -8.86
CA ARG A 84 -12.78 -30.06 -9.19
C ARG A 84 -11.74 -30.69 -8.24
N PHE A 85 -10.73 -29.93 -7.83
CA PHE A 85 -9.76 -30.35 -6.81
C PHE A 85 -10.41 -30.52 -5.42
N LEU A 86 -11.22 -29.54 -4.99
CA LEU A 86 -11.85 -29.55 -3.66
C LEU A 86 -12.96 -30.61 -3.54
N ASP A 87 -13.86 -30.68 -4.52
CA ASP A 87 -15.11 -31.43 -4.41
C ASP A 87 -15.03 -32.82 -5.06
N LYS A 88 -14.21 -32.98 -6.11
CA LYS A 88 -14.09 -34.22 -6.91
C LYS A 88 -12.78 -34.96 -6.73
N GLY A 89 -11.86 -34.44 -5.91
CA GLY A 89 -10.55 -35.05 -5.66
C GLY A 89 -9.63 -35.08 -6.87
N GLU A 90 -9.85 -34.22 -7.88
CA GLU A 90 -8.94 -34.09 -9.03
C GLU A 90 -7.58 -33.50 -8.61
N SER A 91 -6.61 -33.48 -9.52
CA SER A 91 -5.26 -32.99 -9.24
C SER A 91 -5.24 -31.52 -8.79
N HIS A 92 -4.30 -31.19 -7.91
CA HIS A 92 -4.10 -29.81 -7.45
C HIS A 92 -3.81 -28.89 -8.66
N PRO A 93 -4.53 -27.75 -8.81
CA PRO A 93 -4.29 -26.83 -9.93
C PRO A 93 -2.85 -26.32 -9.96
N VAL A 94 -2.36 -25.98 -11.15
CA VAL A 94 -1.04 -25.34 -11.30
C VAL A 94 -1.02 -24.03 -10.51
N ARG A 95 0.01 -23.87 -9.67
CA ARG A 95 0.22 -22.67 -8.86
C ARG A 95 1.10 -21.69 -9.63
N GLU A 96 0.60 -20.49 -9.85
CA GLU A 96 1.25 -19.41 -10.60
C GLU A 96 1.36 -18.14 -9.74
N ALA A 97 2.34 -17.30 -10.05
CA ALA A 97 2.44 -15.93 -9.55
C ALA A 97 2.02 -14.92 -10.62
N ARG A 98 1.29 -13.88 -10.23
CA ARG A 98 1.09 -12.67 -11.03
C ARG A 98 2.28 -11.74 -10.78
N ALA A 99 3.06 -11.47 -11.82
CA ALA A 99 4.12 -10.48 -11.79
C ALA A 99 3.69 -9.24 -12.61
N VAL A 100 3.74 -8.06 -11.99
CA VAL A 100 3.50 -6.78 -12.67
C VAL A 100 4.86 -6.13 -12.91
N ILE A 101 5.18 -5.86 -14.18
CA ILE A 101 6.45 -5.25 -14.59
C ILE A 101 6.16 -3.89 -15.20
N PHE A 102 6.86 -2.88 -14.71
CA PHE A 102 6.92 -1.55 -15.32
C PHE A 102 8.04 -1.59 -16.36
N PHE A 103 7.72 -1.29 -17.62
CA PHE A 103 8.69 -1.16 -18.71
C PHE A 103 8.88 0.32 -19.04
N GLY A 104 9.84 0.98 -18.38
CA GLY A 104 10.19 2.38 -18.61
C GLY A 104 11.41 2.59 -19.51
N ASP A 105 12.19 1.55 -19.77
CA ASP A 105 13.47 1.60 -20.54
C ASP A 105 13.24 1.29 -22.04
N GLN A 106 12.28 2.00 -22.63
CA GLN A 106 11.85 1.83 -24.02
C GLN A 106 11.08 3.06 -24.53
N GLU A 107 11.01 3.22 -25.86
CA GLU A 107 10.38 4.36 -26.56
C GLU A 107 8.89 4.58 -26.21
N HIS A 108 8.16 3.49 -25.97
CA HIS A 108 6.75 3.53 -25.57
C HIS A 108 6.58 2.81 -24.22
N PRO A 109 6.79 3.50 -23.08
CA PRO A 109 6.68 2.91 -21.76
C PRO A 109 5.31 2.28 -21.51
N ASN A 110 5.27 1.14 -20.80
CA ASN A 110 4.01 0.48 -20.45
C ASN A 110 4.09 -0.27 -19.11
N VAL A 111 2.94 -0.80 -18.68
CA VAL A 111 2.86 -1.78 -17.61
C VAL A 111 2.32 -3.07 -18.20
N THR A 112 3.01 -4.19 -17.98
CA THR A 112 2.55 -5.51 -18.44
C THR A 112 2.49 -6.49 -17.28
N GLU A 113 1.44 -7.31 -17.27
CA GLU A 113 1.25 -8.38 -16.29
C GLU A 113 1.58 -9.74 -16.89
N PHE A 114 2.25 -10.59 -16.11
CA PHE A 114 2.58 -11.95 -16.49
C PHE A 114 2.12 -12.95 -15.43
N ALA A 115 1.73 -14.14 -15.88
CA ALA A 115 1.69 -15.32 -15.02
C ALA A 115 3.05 -16.04 -15.13
N VAL A 116 3.68 -16.29 -13.99
CA VAL A 116 4.96 -17.00 -13.86
C VAL A 116 4.71 -18.31 -13.14
N GLY A 117 5.21 -19.42 -13.68
CA GLY A 117 4.96 -20.74 -13.10
C GLY A 117 5.72 -21.88 -13.80
N PRO A 118 5.47 -23.14 -13.41
CA PRO A 118 4.72 -23.52 -12.21
C PRO A 118 5.55 -23.27 -10.94
N LEU A 119 4.91 -23.11 -9.78
CA LEU A 119 5.62 -23.04 -8.50
C LEU A 119 5.75 -24.43 -7.84
N PRO A 120 6.86 -24.73 -7.13
CA PRO A 120 7.95 -23.82 -6.73
C PRO A 120 9.10 -23.64 -7.76
N GLY A 121 9.09 -24.38 -8.87
CA GLY A 121 10.14 -24.35 -9.90
C GLY A 121 9.71 -23.65 -11.20
N PRO A 122 9.66 -22.30 -11.24
CA PRO A 122 9.16 -21.57 -12.39
C PRO A 122 10.02 -21.79 -13.64
N CYS A 123 9.37 -22.14 -14.76
CA CYS A 123 10.02 -22.39 -16.04
C CYS A 123 9.45 -21.53 -17.19
N TYR A 124 8.22 -21.01 -17.04
CA TYR A 124 7.58 -20.16 -18.03
C TYR A 124 7.14 -18.81 -17.44
N MET A 125 7.02 -17.82 -18.33
CA MET A 125 6.19 -16.63 -18.14
C MET A 125 5.28 -16.46 -19.35
N ARG A 126 4.02 -16.11 -19.12
CA ARG A 126 3.03 -15.83 -20.17
C ARG A 126 2.35 -14.50 -19.87
N ALA A 127 2.18 -13.66 -20.89
CA ALA A 127 1.43 -12.42 -20.72
C ALA A 127 0.00 -12.71 -20.27
N LEU A 128 -0.49 -11.94 -19.31
CA LEU A 128 -1.90 -11.92 -18.93
C LEU A 128 -2.62 -10.92 -19.82
N SER A 129 -3.64 -11.40 -20.55
CA SER A 129 -4.48 -10.54 -21.35
C SER A 129 -5.11 -9.45 -20.46
N PRO A 130 -5.08 -8.17 -20.87
CA PRO A 130 -5.83 -7.13 -20.17
C PRO A 130 -7.32 -7.47 -20.15
N ARG A 131 -8.03 -6.96 -19.14
CA ARG A 131 -9.49 -7.05 -19.11
C ARG A 131 -10.07 -6.24 -20.29
N PRO A 132 -11.19 -6.68 -20.90
CA PRO A 132 -11.87 -5.88 -21.93
C PRO A 132 -12.15 -4.46 -21.44
N GLY A 133 -11.80 -3.46 -22.26
CA GLY A 133 -11.94 -2.03 -21.91
C GLY A 133 -10.83 -1.45 -21.02
N HIS A 134 -9.78 -2.20 -20.67
CA HIS A 134 -8.69 -1.71 -19.83
C HIS A 134 -7.34 -1.82 -20.55
N GLN A 135 -6.70 -0.69 -20.88
CA GLN A 135 -5.32 -0.66 -21.37
C GLN A 135 -4.37 -0.21 -20.25
N PHE A 136 -3.35 -1.01 -19.97
CA PHE A 136 -2.35 -0.73 -18.95
C PHE A 136 -1.34 0.33 -19.44
N SER A 137 -1.75 1.60 -19.38
CA SER A 137 -0.91 2.74 -19.76
C SER A 137 0.20 3.00 -18.73
N TRP A 138 1.30 3.61 -19.17
CA TRP A 138 2.35 4.10 -18.27
C TRP A 138 1.85 5.11 -17.24
N ALA A 139 0.90 5.97 -17.62
CA ALA A 139 0.32 6.99 -16.75
C ALA A 139 -0.51 6.39 -15.60
N SER A 140 -1.24 5.29 -15.87
CA SER A 140 -2.06 4.58 -14.87
C SER A 140 -1.28 3.77 -13.83
N ARG A 141 0.06 3.70 -13.92
CA ARG A 141 0.88 2.96 -12.94
C ARG A 141 0.77 3.59 -11.54
N PRO A 142 0.74 2.80 -10.46
CA PRO A 142 0.95 3.32 -9.10
C PRO A 142 2.26 4.11 -8.97
N ILE A 143 2.27 5.12 -8.11
CA ILE A 143 3.49 5.85 -7.75
C ILE A 143 4.46 4.93 -6.98
N SER A 144 5.76 5.18 -7.10
CA SER A 144 6.82 4.39 -6.45
C SER A 144 7.72 5.24 -5.56
N THR A 145 8.43 4.63 -4.61
CA THR A 145 9.39 5.34 -3.74
C THR A 145 10.48 6.07 -4.53
N ALA A 146 10.93 5.49 -5.65
CA ALA A 146 11.89 6.14 -6.55
C ALA A 146 11.31 7.36 -7.28
N GLU A 147 10.00 7.37 -7.52
CA GLU A 147 9.27 8.49 -8.12
C GLU A 147 9.07 9.63 -7.11
N TYR A 148 8.70 9.30 -5.87
CA TYR A 148 8.68 10.27 -4.77
C TYR A 148 10.06 10.92 -4.55
N ALA A 149 11.16 10.14 -4.57
CA ALA A 149 12.51 10.69 -4.42
C ALA A 149 12.86 11.69 -5.53
N LEU A 150 12.43 11.43 -6.78
CA LEU A 150 12.61 12.37 -7.88
C LEU A 150 11.69 13.60 -7.74
N LEU A 151 10.44 13.44 -7.28
CA LEU A 151 9.55 14.57 -7.00
C LEU A 151 10.10 15.49 -5.91
N TYR A 152 10.68 14.93 -4.84
CA TYR A 152 11.39 15.71 -3.81
C TYR A 152 12.52 16.54 -4.43
N HIS A 153 13.35 15.95 -5.29
CA HIS A 153 14.41 16.68 -5.98
C HIS A 153 13.88 17.76 -6.93
N THR A 154 12.83 17.46 -7.71
CA THR A 154 12.15 18.44 -8.58
C THR A 154 11.62 19.63 -7.76
N LEU A 155 11.01 19.38 -6.60
CA LEU A 155 10.54 20.45 -5.70
C LEU A 155 11.69 21.23 -5.07
N GLN A 156 12.77 20.57 -4.64
CA GLN A 156 13.96 21.24 -4.10
C GLN A 156 14.58 22.22 -5.11
N GLU A 157 14.59 21.87 -6.40
CA GLU A 157 15.07 22.76 -7.47
C GLU A 157 14.05 23.84 -7.83
N ALA A 158 12.80 23.46 -8.12
CA ALA A 158 11.77 24.40 -8.58
C ALA A 158 11.32 25.41 -7.52
N THR A 159 11.48 25.11 -6.21
CA THR A 159 11.07 26.01 -5.12
C THR A 159 12.21 26.83 -4.51
N LYS A 160 13.40 26.82 -5.10
CA LYS A 160 14.53 27.71 -4.71
C LYS A 160 14.13 29.19 -4.59
N PRO A 161 13.34 29.78 -5.51
CA PRO A 161 12.89 31.18 -5.37
C PRO A 161 12.08 31.44 -4.08
N LEU A 162 11.37 30.42 -3.59
CA LEU A 162 10.52 30.50 -2.40
C LEU A 162 11.26 30.22 -1.09
N HIS A 163 12.58 30.01 -1.09
CA HIS A 163 13.30 29.62 0.13
C HIS A 163 13.13 30.61 1.29
N GLN A 164 13.29 31.91 1.05
CA GLN A 164 13.09 32.94 2.09
C GLN A 164 11.61 33.07 2.48
N PHE A 165 10.69 32.91 1.53
CA PHE A 165 9.26 32.83 1.81
C PHE A 165 8.92 31.67 2.76
N PHE A 166 9.50 30.48 2.55
CA PHE A 166 9.30 29.33 3.45
C PHE A 166 9.85 29.55 4.85
N LEU A 167 11.07 30.08 4.97
CA LEU A 167 11.67 30.39 6.27
C LEU A 167 10.82 31.42 7.04
N ASN A 168 10.39 32.49 6.37
CA ASN A 168 9.63 33.57 7.00
C ASN A 168 8.19 33.17 7.36
N THR A 169 7.52 32.35 6.55
CA THR A 169 6.10 31.98 6.76
C THR A 169 5.91 30.69 7.53
N THR A 170 6.88 29.76 7.50
CA THR A 170 6.71 28.42 8.11
C THR A 170 7.81 28.07 9.13
N GLY A 171 8.98 28.68 9.03
CA GLY A 171 10.19 28.30 9.77
C GLY A 171 10.82 26.97 9.31
N PHE A 172 10.44 26.45 8.15
CA PHE A 172 10.88 25.17 7.57
C PHE A 172 11.34 25.38 6.11
N SER A 173 12.08 24.42 5.52
CA SER A 173 12.57 24.52 4.14
C SER A 173 12.64 23.17 3.41
N PHE A 174 12.69 23.18 2.07
CA PHE A 174 13.03 22.00 1.25
C PHE A 174 14.54 21.81 1.06
N GLN A 175 15.30 22.91 1.03
CA GLN A 175 16.77 22.91 0.92
C GLN A 175 17.43 23.11 2.29
N ASP A 176 18.59 22.49 2.47
CA ASP A 176 19.45 22.56 3.68
C ASP A 176 18.71 22.33 5.00
N CYS A 177 17.65 21.52 4.96
CA CYS A 177 16.86 21.18 6.14
C CYS A 177 17.48 20.00 6.90
N HIS A 178 17.52 20.13 8.23
CA HIS A 178 17.82 19.04 9.15
C HIS A 178 16.51 18.62 9.84
N ASP A 179 16.24 19.14 11.05
CA ASP A 179 15.03 18.80 11.81
C ASP A 179 13.79 19.61 11.40
N ARG A 180 13.92 20.52 10.42
CA ARG A 180 12.90 21.48 9.98
C ARG A 180 12.60 21.39 8.47
N CYS A 181 12.36 20.18 7.99
CA CYS A 181 12.08 19.91 6.58
C CYS A 181 10.60 20.13 6.19
N LEU A 182 10.37 20.74 5.02
CA LEU A 182 9.08 20.65 4.36
C LEU A 182 8.90 19.25 3.74
N THR A 183 7.67 18.76 3.77
CA THR A 183 7.21 17.50 3.18
C THR A 183 6.02 17.80 2.27
N PHE A 184 5.56 16.80 1.51
CA PHE A 184 4.32 16.91 0.76
C PHE A 184 3.47 15.64 0.85
N THR A 185 2.16 15.83 0.80
CA THR A 185 1.18 14.76 0.50
C THR A 185 0.66 14.97 -0.92
N ASP A 186 0.79 13.97 -1.79
CA ASP A 186 0.25 14.02 -3.15
C ASP A 186 -1.21 13.59 -3.21
N VAL A 187 -2.01 14.23 -4.07
CA VAL A 187 -3.39 13.81 -4.33
C VAL A 187 -3.53 13.12 -5.68
N ALA A 188 -4.60 12.32 -5.80
CA ALA A 188 -4.99 11.60 -7.01
C ALA A 188 -6.52 11.71 -7.20
N PRO A 189 -7.05 11.63 -8.44
CA PRO A 189 -6.37 11.32 -9.71
C PRO A 189 -5.40 12.41 -10.18
N ARG A 190 -4.46 12.03 -11.05
CA ARG A 190 -3.31 12.85 -11.45
C ARG A 190 -3.54 13.56 -12.79
N GLY A 191 -4.50 14.47 -12.81
CA GLY A 191 -4.89 15.25 -13.99
C GLY A 191 -6.37 15.16 -14.30
N VAL A 192 -6.77 15.70 -15.45
CA VAL A 192 -8.18 15.84 -15.88
C VAL A 192 -8.58 14.89 -17.01
N ALA A 193 -7.63 14.16 -17.60
CA ALA A 193 -7.88 13.23 -18.71
C ALA A 193 -6.99 11.98 -18.62
N SER A 194 -7.41 10.90 -19.30
CA SER A 194 -6.61 9.68 -19.41
C SER A 194 -5.25 9.96 -20.07
N GLY A 195 -4.20 9.29 -19.60
CA GLY A 195 -2.82 9.50 -20.05
C GLY A 195 -2.07 10.62 -19.34
N GLN A 196 -2.75 11.51 -18.61
CA GLN A 196 -2.07 12.54 -17.80
C GLN A 196 -1.48 11.97 -16.51
N ARG A 197 -0.43 12.63 -16.01
CA ARG A 197 0.19 12.32 -14.72
C ARG A 197 0.69 13.61 -14.04
N ARG A 198 -0.28 14.46 -13.71
CA ARG A 198 -0.11 15.80 -13.14
C ARG A 198 -0.68 15.80 -11.72
N SER A 199 0.16 15.93 -10.70
CA SER A 199 -0.26 15.81 -9.30
C SER A 199 -0.22 17.15 -8.57
N TRP A 200 -1.32 17.50 -7.92
CA TRP A 200 -1.32 18.48 -6.85
C TRP A 200 -0.63 17.88 -5.60
N LEU A 201 0.25 18.66 -5.00
CA LEU A 201 1.07 18.32 -3.84
C LEU A 201 0.79 19.32 -2.73
N ILE A 202 0.20 18.86 -1.62
CA ILE A 202 -0.10 19.68 -0.44
C ILE A 202 1.18 19.80 0.39
N ILE A 203 1.71 21.01 0.52
CA ILE A 203 2.99 21.27 1.19
C ILE A 203 2.76 21.39 2.71
N GLN A 204 3.51 20.63 3.50
CA GLN A 204 3.32 20.44 4.93
C GLN A 204 4.64 20.58 5.70
N ARG A 205 4.59 20.89 7.00
CA ARG A 205 5.76 20.86 7.89
C ARG A 205 6.00 19.44 8.40
N TYR A 206 7.20 18.88 8.23
CA TYR A 206 7.50 17.49 8.61
C TYR A 206 7.72 17.34 10.11
N VAL A 207 6.63 17.30 10.87
CA VAL A 207 6.58 17.09 12.32
C VAL A 207 5.71 15.86 12.68
N GLU A 208 5.58 15.53 13.98
CA GLU A 208 4.68 14.46 14.43
C GLU A 208 3.25 14.73 13.92
N GLY A 209 2.69 13.80 13.14
CA GLY A 209 1.38 13.97 12.51
C GLY A 209 1.30 15.09 11.45
N TYR A 210 2.38 15.30 10.68
CA TYR A 210 2.52 16.31 9.61
C TYR A 210 1.31 16.49 8.68
N PHE A 211 0.48 15.47 8.48
CA PHE A 211 -0.77 15.53 7.72
C PHE A 211 -1.69 16.69 8.15
N LEU A 212 -1.64 17.06 9.44
CA LEU A 212 -2.42 18.14 10.04
C LEU A 212 -1.67 19.49 10.10
N HIS A 213 -0.50 19.59 9.48
CA HIS A 213 0.34 20.81 9.42
C HIS A 213 0.53 21.32 7.98
N PRO A 214 -0.55 21.58 7.21
CA PRO A 214 -0.43 22.20 5.89
C PRO A 214 0.11 23.63 6.00
N THR A 215 0.81 24.06 4.96
CA THR A 215 1.41 25.41 4.89
C THR A 215 0.51 26.45 4.22
N GLY A 216 -0.63 26.03 3.67
CA GLY A 216 -1.44 26.85 2.78
C GLY A 216 -0.90 26.95 1.35
N LEU A 217 0.23 26.28 1.04
CA LEU A 217 0.77 26.13 -0.32
C LEU A 217 0.43 24.75 -0.90
N GLU A 218 0.00 24.73 -2.15
CA GLU A 218 -0.12 23.54 -2.99
C GLU A 218 0.57 23.77 -4.34
N LEU A 219 1.21 22.71 -4.88
CA LEU A 219 1.96 22.77 -6.14
C LEU A 219 1.46 21.71 -7.12
N LEU A 220 1.13 22.09 -8.35
CA LEU A 220 0.81 21.16 -9.43
C LEU A 220 2.10 20.79 -10.19
N VAL A 221 2.47 19.51 -10.19
CA VAL A 221 3.67 19.01 -10.88
C VAL A 221 3.27 18.02 -11.99
N ASP A 222 3.73 18.24 -13.22
CA ASP A 222 3.72 17.18 -14.26
C ASP A 222 4.94 16.26 -14.07
N HIS A 223 4.67 14.98 -13.85
CA HIS A 223 5.68 13.92 -13.70
C HIS A 223 5.40 12.73 -14.65
N GLY A 224 4.80 13.00 -15.82
CA GLY A 224 4.49 12.01 -16.84
C GLY A 224 5.71 11.46 -17.58
N SER A 225 6.72 12.30 -17.81
CA SER A 225 7.97 11.93 -18.50
C SER A 225 8.76 10.85 -17.74
N THR A 226 9.40 9.94 -18.47
CA THR A 226 10.36 8.98 -17.88
C THR A 226 11.71 9.64 -17.52
N ASP A 227 11.97 10.83 -18.05
CA ASP A 227 13.11 11.67 -17.68
C ASP A 227 12.62 12.80 -16.76
N ALA A 228 13.06 12.76 -15.50
CA ALA A 228 12.66 13.71 -14.46
C ALA A 228 13.16 15.14 -14.69
N ARG A 229 14.11 15.35 -15.62
CA ARG A 229 14.57 16.70 -16.00
C ARG A 229 13.52 17.49 -16.78
N HIS A 230 12.48 16.82 -17.29
CA HIS A 230 11.33 17.44 -17.93
C HIS A 230 10.14 17.65 -16.98
N TRP A 231 10.28 17.33 -15.69
CA TRP A 231 9.22 17.56 -14.70
C TRP A 231 9.24 19.03 -14.25
N ALA A 232 8.07 19.62 -14.12
CA ALA A 232 7.93 21.05 -13.82
C ALA A 232 6.73 21.30 -12.90
N VAL A 233 6.85 22.36 -12.09
CA VAL A 233 5.70 22.98 -11.42
C VAL A 233 4.95 23.82 -12.46
N GLU A 234 3.70 23.48 -12.74
CA GLU A 234 2.88 24.15 -13.77
C GLU A 234 1.88 25.17 -13.20
N GLN A 235 1.61 25.09 -11.89
CA GLN A 235 0.69 25.97 -11.19
C GLN A 235 1.05 25.96 -9.71
N VAL A 236 0.94 27.13 -9.07
CA VAL A 236 1.11 27.31 -7.63
C VAL A 236 -0.21 27.84 -7.07
N TRP A 237 -0.66 27.28 -5.95
CA TRP A 237 -1.77 27.82 -5.18
C TRP A 237 -1.30 28.16 -3.78
N TYR A 238 -1.50 29.39 -3.33
CA TYR A 238 -1.19 29.82 -1.97
C TYR A 238 -2.32 30.66 -1.38
N ASN A 239 -2.77 30.29 -0.18
CA ASN A 239 -3.75 31.05 0.62
C ASN A 239 -4.95 31.56 -0.20
N GLY A 240 -5.60 30.68 -0.97
CA GLY A 240 -6.77 31.01 -1.78
C GLY A 240 -6.49 31.62 -3.16
N LYS A 241 -5.25 31.92 -3.52
CA LYS A 241 -4.86 32.56 -4.80
C LYS A 241 -3.97 31.66 -5.65
N PHE A 242 -4.11 31.76 -6.97
CA PHE A 242 -3.24 31.09 -7.94
C PHE A 242 -2.10 32.01 -8.39
N TYR A 243 -0.94 31.40 -8.65
CA TYR A 243 0.28 32.02 -9.17
C TYR A 243 0.87 31.08 -10.23
N GLY A 244 1.27 31.61 -11.38
CA GLY A 244 1.73 30.81 -12.51
C GLY A 244 3.01 30.04 -12.26
N SER A 245 3.87 30.51 -11.35
CA SER A 245 5.13 29.84 -11.01
C SER A 245 5.63 30.16 -9.58
N PRO A 246 6.59 29.39 -9.04
CA PRO A 246 7.28 29.70 -7.80
C PRO A 246 7.97 31.07 -7.80
N GLU A 247 8.52 31.50 -8.94
CA GLU A 247 9.14 32.81 -9.15
C GLU A 247 8.11 33.95 -9.03
N GLU A 248 6.91 33.80 -9.60
CA GLU A 248 5.85 34.81 -9.49
C GLU A 248 5.41 35.02 -8.04
N LEU A 249 5.21 33.93 -7.30
CA LEU A 249 4.86 34.01 -5.87
C LEU A 249 6.01 34.63 -5.06
N ALA A 250 7.27 34.28 -5.35
CA ALA A 250 8.43 34.85 -4.68
C ALA A 250 8.56 36.37 -4.92
N GLN A 251 8.36 36.82 -6.17
CA GLN A 251 8.43 38.24 -6.54
C GLN A 251 7.31 39.03 -5.85
N LYS A 252 6.05 38.61 -6.00
CA LYS A 252 4.91 39.27 -5.36
C LYS A 252 5.00 39.30 -3.84
N TYR A 253 5.61 38.28 -3.23
CA TYR A 253 5.89 38.28 -1.80
C TYR A 253 6.95 39.33 -1.42
N ALA A 254 8.03 39.45 -2.19
CA ALA A 254 9.05 40.48 -1.98
C ALA A 254 8.50 41.92 -2.17
N ASP A 255 7.56 42.10 -3.10
CA ASP A 255 6.86 43.38 -3.35
C ASP A 255 5.76 43.69 -2.32
N GLY A 256 5.46 42.77 -1.39
CA GLY A 256 4.43 42.95 -0.36
C GLY A 256 2.98 42.77 -0.83
N GLU A 257 2.77 42.18 -2.01
CA GLU A 257 1.44 41.97 -2.62
C GLU A 257 0.75 40.67 -2.17
N VAL A 258 1.44 39.83 -1.39
CA VAL A 258 0.93 38.53 -0.92
C VAL A 258 0.41 38.64 0.51
N ASP A 259 -0.86 38.29 0.68
CA ASP A 259 -1.49 38.11 1.99
C ASP A 259 -1.01 36.78 2.60
N VAL A 260 0.00 36.87 3.47
CA VAL A 260 0.69 35.72 4.05
C VAL A 260 0.15 35.32 5.42
N VAL A 261 0.00 34.02 5.63
CA VAL A 261 -0.22 33.43 6.96
C VAL A 261 1.13 32.96 7.50
N VAL A 262 1.63 33.62 8.53
CA VAL A 262 2.82 33.19 9.27
C VAL A 262 2.40 32.15 10.30
N LEU A 263 2.98 30.97 10.22
CA LEU A 263 2.68 29.84 11.11
C LEU A 263 3.57 29.88 12.34
N GLU A 264 2.94 29.77 13.52
CA GLU A 264 3.63 29.64 14.81
C GLU A 264 4.57 28.41 14.82
N ASP A 265 5.69 28.51 15.55
CA ASP A 265 6.72 27.48 15.61
C ASP A 265 6.17 26.20 16.28
N PRO A 266 6.13 25.04 15.59
CA PRO A 266 5.61 23.80 16.15
C PRO A 266 6.68 23.04 16.95
N LEU A 267 7.94 23.47 16.93
CA LEU A 267 9.04 22.85 17.67
C LEU A 267 9.58 23.88 18.67
N PRO A 268 9.38 23.71 19.98
CA PRO A 268 9.87 24.64 20.99
C PRO A 268 11.38 24.89 20.87
N GLY A 269 11.72 26.12 20.45
CA GLY A 269 13.06 26.51 19.99
C GLY A 269 13.83 27.43 20.95
N GLY A 270 13.65 27.28 22.26
CA GLY A 270 14.57 27.77 23.28
C GLY A 270 14.68 29.30 23.48
N LYS A 271 13.98 29.81 24.50
CA LYS A 271 14.54 30.67 25.57
C LYS A 271 13.49 30.97 26.66
N GLY A 272 13.76 30.54 27.90
CA GLY A 272 13.23 31.23 29.08
C GLY A 272 12.10 30.57 29.89
N HIS A 273 11.62 29.37 29.56
CA HIS A 273 10.67 28.65 30.43
C HIS A 273 11.26 27.38 31.04
N GLU A 274 11.57 27.46 32.33
CA GLU A 274 11.90 26.34 33.21
C GLU A 274 10.64 25.52 33.58
N SER A 275 9.92 25.02 32.58
CA SER A 275 8.82 24.06 32.76
C SER A 275 9.26 22.69 32.28
N THR A 276 9.25 21.69 33.18
CA THR A 276 9.94 20.41 32.98
C THR A 276 9.32 19.47 31.95
N GLU A 277 8.10 19.71 31.48
CA GLU A 277 7.50 18.98 30.35
C GLU A 277 6.73 19.95 29.45
N GLU A 278 7.09 19.99 28.17
CA GLU A 278 6.41 20.81 27.16
C GLU A 278 5.11 20.13 26.69
N PRO A 279 4.03 20.89 26.43
CA PRO A 279 2.76 20.32 26.00
C PRO A 279 2.91 19.60 24.65
N PRO A 280 2.32 18.39 24.48
CA PRO A 280 2.34 17.70 23.20
C PRO A 280 1.72 18.51 22.06
N LEU A 281 2.29 18.37 20.86
CA LEU A 281 1.67 18.85 19.62
C LEU A 281 0.21 18.38 19.52
N PHE A 282 -0.68 19.24 18.98
CA PHE A 282 -2.10 18.91 18.81
C PHE A 282 -2.34 17.67 17.93
N SER A 283 -1.40 17.39 17.02
CA SER A 283 -1.34 16.23 16.13
C SER A 283 -0.77 14.96 16.79
N SER A 284 -0.23 15.05 18.02
CA SER A 284 0.33 13.94 18.76
C SER A 284 -0.75 13.06 19.39
N HIS A 285 -0.43 11.77 19.53
CA HIS A 285 -1.21 10.79 20.29
C HIS A 285 -0.84 10.74 21.77
N LYS A 286 0.14 11.53 22.23
CA LYS A 286 0.47 11.67 23.65
C LYS A 286 -0.77 12.16 24.42
N PRO A 287 -1.12 11.54 25.57
CA PRO A 287 -2.21 12.00 26.42
C PRO A 287 -2.03 13.47 26.82
N ARG A 288 -3.14 14.20 26.91
CA ARG A 288 -3.19 15.61 27.31
C ARG A 288 -4.54 15.94 27.94
N GLY A 289 -4.51 16.75 29.00
CA GLY A 289 -5.67 16.99 29.86
C GLY A 289 -6.02 15.78 30.72
N ASP A 290 -6.71 16.04 31.83
CA ASP A 290 -7.08 15.03 32.83
C ASP A 290 -8.59 14.79 32.84
N PHE A 291 -8.99 13.53 33.07
CA PHE A 291 -10.40 13.21 33.29
C PHE A 291 -10.84 13.69 34.69
N PRO A 292 -12.07 14.19 34.86
CA PRO A 292 -12.61 14.62 36.17
C PRO A 292 -12.62 13.52 37.25
N SER A 293 -12.50 12.26 36.84
CA SER A 293 -12.30 11.11 37.73
C SER A 293 -11.08 10.33 37.24
N PRO A 294 -9.93 10.42 37.93
CA PRO A 294 -8.70 9.75 37.51
C PRO A 294 -8.83 8.22 37.44
N ILE A 295 -8.29 7.63 36.38
CA ILE A 295 -8.28 6.17 36.16
C ILE A 295 -6.83 5.68 36.26
N HIS A 296 -6.49 5.07 37.40
CA HIS A 296 -5.15 4.55 37.68
C HIS A 296 -5.01 3.03 37.51
N VAL A 297 -6.07 2.35 37.06
CA VAL A 297 -6.12 0.90 36.88
C VAL A 297 -6.25 0.52 35.40
N SER A 298 -5.64 -0.60 35.00
CA SER A 298 -5.87 -1.16 33.66
C SER A 298 -7.33 -1.55 33.48
N SER A 299 -7.92 -1.22 32.33
CA SER A 299 -9.23 -1.71 31.89
C SER A 299 -9.27 -3.25 31.83
N PRO A 300 -10.47 -3.87 31.94
CA PRO A 300 -10.63 -5.32 31.81
C PRO A 300 -9.99 -5.87 30.53
N ARG A 301 -9.34 -7.04 30.64
CA ARG A 301 -8.66 -7.70 29.52
C ARG A 301 -9.31 -9.05 29.25
N LEU A 302 -9.48 -9.39 27.97
CA LEU A 302 -9.88 -10.73 27.57
C LEU A 302 -8.73 -11.71 27.85
N VAL A 303 -9.05 -12.82 28.52
CA VAL A 303 -8.13 -13.93 28.78
C VAL A 303 -8.64 -15.20 28.11
N GLN A 304 -7.72 -16.06 27.69
CA GLN A 304 -8.04 -17.28 26.94
C GLN A 304 -7.47 -18.51 27.69
N PRO A 305 -8.09 -18.92 28.81
CA PRO A 305 -7.50 -19.85 29.78
C PRO A 305 -7.24 -21.27 29.24
N HIS A 306 -8.00 -21.68 28.22
CA HIS A 306 -7.86 -23.00 27.58
C HIS A 306 -7.29 -22.92 26.15
N GLY A 307 -6.69 -21.78 25.77
CA GLY A 307 -6.22 -21.55 24.41
C GLY A 307 -7.35 -21.36 23.37
N PRO A 308 -7.00 -21.27 22.08
CA PRO A 308 -7.96 -21.03 21.01
C PRO A 308 -9.02 -22.13 20.90
N ARG A 309 -10.29 -21.73 20.77
CA ARG A 309 -11.39 -22.66 20.42
C ARG A 309 -11.54 -22.85 18.91
N PHE A 310 -10.70 -22.22 18.11
CA PHE A 310 -10.56 -22.43 16.67
C PHE A 310 -9.29 -23.23 16.39
N ARG A 311 -9.25 -23.96 15.27
CA ARG A 311 -8.01 -24.54 14.72
C ARG A 311 -7.56 -23.67 13.55
N LEU A 312 -6.27 -23.34 13.52
CA LEU A 312 -5.63 -22.59 12.44
C LEU A 312 -4.41 -23.40 11.97
N GLU A 313 -4.39 -23.82 10.72
CA GLU A 313 -3.28 -24.54 10.10
C GLU A 313 -2.98 -23.91 8.74
N GLY A 314 -1.80 -23.32 8.58
CA GLY A 314 -1.46 -22.51 7.40
C GLY A 314 -2.46 -21.36 7.22
N ASN A 315 -3.24 -21.41 6.14
CA ASN A 315 -4.33 -20.48 5.85
C ASN A 315 -5.75 -21.08 6.00
N ALA A 316 -5.87 -22.28 6.60
CA ALA A 316 -7.14 -22.94 6.87
C ALA A 316 -7.63 -22.62 8.30
N VAL A 317 -8.92 -22.31 8.45
CA VAL A 317 -9.56 -22.03 9.74
C VAL A 317 -10.75 -22.96 9.96
N LEU A 318 -10.82 -23.56 11.15
CA LEU A 318 -12.00 -24.26 11.66
C LEU A 318 -12.48 -23.60 12.96
N TYR A 319 -13.77 -23.27 13.07
CA TYR A 319 -14.35 -22.75 14.32
C TYR A 319 -15.81 -23.17 14.48
N GLY A 320 -16.08 -24.12 15.39
CA GLY A 320 -17.39 -24.74 15.50
C GLY A 320 -17.77 -25.42 14.17
N GLY A 321 -18.90 -25.02 13.59
CA GLY A 321 -19.33 -25.49 12.25
C GLY A 321 -18.70 -24.73 11.07
N TRP A 322 -17.89 -23.69 11.30
CA TRP A 322 -17.27 -22.92 10.22
C TRP A 322 -15.97 -23.58 9.74
N SER A 323 -15.80 -23.65 8.42
CA SER A 323 -14.56 -24.05 7.75
C SER A 323 -14.32 -23.13 6.55
N PHE A 324 -13.17 -22.48 6.48
CA PHE A 324 -12.80 -21.61 5.36
C PHE A 324 -11.29 -21.50 5.17
N ALA A 325 -10.87 -21.09 3.98
CA ALA A 325 -9.51 -20.60 3.74
C ALA A 325 -9.49 -19.08 3.77
N PHE A 326 -8.33 -18.47 4.04
CA PHE A 326 -8.14 -17.03 3.84
C PHE A 326 -6.88 -16.73 3.03
N ARG A 327 -6.80 -15.49 2.53
CA ARG A 327 -5.58 -14.91 1.95
C ARG A 327 -5.58 -13.39 2.07
N LEU A 328 -4.42 -12.77 1.99
CA LEU A 328 -4.21 -11.33 1.98
C LEU A 328 -3.58 -10.92 0.64
N ARG A 329 -4.42 -10.68 -0.37
CA ARG A 329 -3.96 -10.34 -1.70
C ARG A 329 -3.36 -8.93 -1.70
N SER A 330 -2.05 -8.83 -1.96
CA SER A 330 -1.27 -7.58 -1.85
C SER A 330 -1.87 -6.39 -2.60
N SER A 331 -2.54 -6.62 -3.74
CA SER A 331 -3.19 -5.56 -4.52
C SER A 331 -4.67 -5.27 -4.18
N SER A 332 -5.32 -6.00 -3.27
CA SER A 332 -6.75 -5.82 -2.98
C SER A 332 -7.23 -6.19 -1.56
N GLY A 333 -6.33 -6.52 -0.64
CA GLY A 333 -6.68 -6.79 0.77
C GLY A 333 -7.15 -8.22 1.07
N LEU A 334 -7.80 -8.35 2.23
CA LEU A 334 -8.21 -9.63 2.84
C LEU A 334 -9.33 -10.32 2.04
N GLN A 335 -9.24 -11.64 1.93
CA GLN A 335 -10.24 -12.50 1.29
C GLN A 335 -10.46 -13.76 2.11
N VAL A 336 -11.71 -14.21 2.19
CA VAL A 336 -12.14 -15.52 2.72
C VAL A 336 -12.68 -16.33 1.55
N LEU A 337 -12.30 -17.61 1.46
CA LEU A 337 -12.37 -18.46 0.27
C LEU A 337 -12.82 -19.90 0.60
#